data_AF-A0A1F4CJ53-F1
#
_entry.id   AF-A0A1F4CJ53-F1
#
_cell.length_a   1.000
_cell.length_b   1.000
_cell.length_c   1.000
_cell.angle_alpha   90.00
_cell.angle_beta   90.00
_cell.angle_gamma   90.00
#
_symmetry.space_group_name_H-M   'P 1'
#
loop_
_entity.id
_entity.type
_entity.pdbx_description
1 polymer ?
#
loop_
_entity_poly.entity_id
_entity_poly.type
_entity_poly.pdbx_seq_one_letter_code
_entity_poly.pdbx_strand_id
1 'polypeptide(L)'
;MLRRAVSCFLNQTYQPRELVVLYEADDPATRDHLGTLNEPSIRPVEVPALPKLTLGALRNLSVEASRGHYVAQWDDDDWHGPTRLAEQIGAIRANRKLACVLSRWVLYDQVTKAAFLSGTRPWEGSLVAERNTVPLYPDLPRGEDSCVIERMRSEGKLVGLDSPHLHVYIYHGANTWERSHWQKNLLPFAQPLTPEDTERVKSLLWL
;
A
#
# COMPACT_ATOMS: atom_id res chain seq x y z
N MET A 1 -7.02 7.49 9.13
CA MET A 1 -6.11 6.68 8.31
C MET A 1 -5.66 7.52 7.12
N LEU A 2 -6.58 7.91 6.23
CA LEU A 2 -6.35 8.86 5.13
C LEU A 2 -5.36 10.04 5.39
N ARG A 3 -5.52 10.82 6.47
CA ARG A 3 -4.58 11.93 6.81
C ARG A 3 -3.11 11.50 6.83
N ARG A 4 -2.81 10.33 7.42
CA ARG A 4 -1.47 9.77 7.48
C ARG A 4 -1.00 9.33 6.09
N ALA A 5 -1.85 8.65 5.32
CA ALA A 5 -1.51 8.27 3.96
C ALA A 5 -1.22 9.47 3.05
N VAL A 6 -1.98 10.57 3.20
CA VAL A 6 -1.70 11.85 2.52
C VAL A 6 -0.35 12.42 2.96
N SER A 7 -0.07 12.46 4.27
CA SER A 7 1.22 12.91 4.80
C SER A 7 2.39 12.08 4.24
N CYS A 8 2.26 10.75 4.19
CA CYS A 8 3.26 9.86 3.62
C CYS A 8 3.49 10.14 2.12
N PHE A 9 2.44 10.48 1.37
CA PHE A 9 2.54 10.81 -0.05
C PHE A 9 3.23 12.17 -0.25
N LEU A 10 2.86 13.18 0.53
CA LEU A 10 3.48 14.51 0.49
C LEU A 10 4.97 14.46 0.84
N ASN A 11 5.38 13.52 1.69
CA ASN A 11 6.78 13.32 2.09
C ASN A 11 7.61 12.44 1.14
N GLN A 12 7.04 11.96 0.02
CA GLN A 12 7.85 11.17 -0.92
C GLN A 12 8.96 12.02 -1.56
N THR A 13 10.12 11.40 -1.79
CA THR A 13 11.26 12.05 -2.48
C THR A 13 11.17 11.94 -4.00
N TYR A 14 10.42 10.97 -4.53
CA TYR A 14 10.24 10.79 -5.97
C TYR A 14 9.28 11.82 -6.55
N GLN A 15 9.73 12.55 -7.57
CA GLN A 15 8.96 13.58 -8.27
C GLN A 15 9.16 13.46 -9.80
N PRO A 16 8.16 13.84 -10.63
CA PRO A 16 6.80 14.22 -10.24
C PRO A 16 5.95 13.01 -9.82
N ARG A 17 4.89 13.25 -9.06
CA ARG A 17 3.92 12.24 -8.62
C ARG A 17 2.50 12.80 -8.48
N GLU A 18 1.51 11.93 -8.48
CA GLU A 18 0.13 12.24 -8.11
C GLU A 18 -0.41 11.18 -7.15
N LEU A 19 -1.41 11.54 -6.34
CA LEU A 19 -2.17 10.63 -5.49
C LEU A 19 -3.62 10.63 -5.94
N VAL A 20 -4.06 9.52 -6.54
CA VAL A 20 -5.47 9.32 -6.86
C VAL A 20 -6.15 8.73 -5.63
N VAL A 21 -7.13 9.43 -5.07
CA VAL A 21 -7.88 8.98 -3.89
C VAL A 21 -9.30 8.63 -4.33
N LEU A 22 -9.59 7.33 -4.46
CA LEU A 22 -10.96 6.85 -4.66
C LEU A 22 -11.67 6.75 -3.32
N TYR A 23 -12.90 7.24 -3.26
CA TYR A 23 -13.78 7.13 -2.09
C TYR A 23 -15.23 7.04 -2.52
N GLU A 24 -16.08 6.49 -1.67
CA GLU A 24 -17.49 6.28 -1.96
C GLU A 24 -18.32 7.53 -1.62
N ALA A 25 -19.39 7.75 -2.39
CA ALA A 25 -20.25 8.93 -2.26
C ALA A 25 -20.96 9.06 -0.88
N ASP A 26 -21.01 7.99 -0.09
CA ASP A 26 -21.52 7.97 1.27
C ASP A 26 -20.45 8.19 2.36
N ASP A 27 -19.22 8.57 1.97
CA ASP A 27 -18.14 8.99 2.87
C ASP A 27 -17.90 10.52 2.82
N PRO A 28 -18.76 11.32 3.47
CA PRO A 28 -18.59 12.77 3.52
C PRO A 28 -17.33 13.18 4.28
N ALA A 29 -16.82 12.35 5.21
CA ALA A 29 -15.63 12.68 5.98
C ALA A 29 -14.37 12.71 5.10
N THR A 30 -14.25 11.73 4.19
CA THR A 30 -13.17 11.72 3.19
C THR A 30 -13.32 12.87 2.19
N ARG A 31 -14.53 13.10 1.67
CA ARG A 31 -14.80 14.22 0.76
C ARG A 31 -14.39 15.56 1.37
N ASP A 32 -14.88 15.84 2.58
CA ASP A 32 -14.64 17.11 3.26
C ASP A 32 -13.14 17.28 3.54
N HIS A 33 -12.46 16.21 4.00
CA HIS A 33 -11.01 16.27 4.22
C HIS A 33 -10.25 16.57 2.92
N LEU A 34 -10.54 15.86 1.82
CA LEU A 34 -9.89 16.10 0.53
C LEU A 34 -10.18 17.51 0.00
N GLY A 35 -11.39 18.04 0.22
CA GLY A 35 -11.76 19.40 -0.12
C GLY A 35 -11.01 20.48 0.67
N THR A 36 -10.45 20.16 1.84
CA THR A 36 -9.57 21.08 2.59
C THR A 36 -8.12 21.08 2.12
N LEU A 37 -7.71 20.12 1.29
CA LEU A 37 -6.33 20.02 0.82
C LEU A 37 -6.11 20.97 -0.36
N ASN A 38 -5.20 21.92 -0.21
CA ASN A 38 -4.75 22.78 -1.33
C ASN A 38 -3.51 22.16 -2.02
N GLU A 39 -3.62 20.91 -2.46
CA GLU A 39 -2.52 20.16 -3.07
C GLU A 39 -2.89 19.66 -4.48
N PRO A 40 -2.37 20.28 -5.56
CA PRO A 40 -2.71 19.93 -6.93
C PRO A 40 -2.31 18.50 -7.34
N SER A 41 -1.34 17.89 -6.64
CA SER A 41 -0.93 16.51 -6.90
C SER A 41 -1.88 15.46 -6.29
N ILE A 42 -2.86 15.86 -5.48
CA ILE A 42 -3.88 14.96 -4.92
C ILE A 42 -5.16 15.11 -5.73
N ARG A 43 -5.68 13.99 -6.24
CA ARG A 43 -6.86 13.96 -7.11
C ARG A 43 -7.96 13.07 -6.53
N PRO A 44 -9.01 13.66 -5.94
CA PRO A 44 -10.17 12.92 -5.47
C PRO A 44 -10.98 12.33 -6.64
N VAL A 45 -11.47 11.10 -6.50
CA VAL A 45 -12.40 10.43 -7.42
C VAL A 45 -13.52 9.82 -6.58
N GLU A 46 -14.70 10.41 -6.64
CA GLU A 46 -15.89 9.89 -5.96
C GLU A 46 -16.53 8.78 -6.81
N VAL A 47 -16.89 7.66 -6.20
CA VAL A 47 -17.60 6.53 -6.84
C VAL A 47 -18.94 6.24 -6.14
N PRO A 48 -19.92 5.62 -6.82
CA PRO A 48 -21.18 5.26 -6.19
C PRO A 48 -20.99 4.29 -5.02
N ALA A 49 -21.70 4.52 -3.92
CA ALA A 49 -21.74 3.59 -2.78
C ALA A 49 -22.56 2.33 -3.07
N LEU A 50 -23.52 2.43 -4.01
CA LEU A 50 -24.41 1.35 -4.41
C LEU A 50 -24.48 1.21 -5.95
N PRO A 51 -24.40 -0.02 -6.49
CA PRO A 51 -24.06 -1.26 -5.78
C PRO A 51 -22.63 -1.20 -5.23
N LYS A 52 -22.37 -1.92 -4.13
CA LYS A 52 -21.05 -1.96 -3.50
C LYS A 52 -20.04 -2.57 -4.46
N LEU A 53 -19.01 -1.81 -4.81
CA LEU A 53 -17.91 -2.31 -5.64
C LEU A 53 -16.95 -3.15 -4.80
N THR A 54 -16.36 -4.18 -5.41
CA THR A 54 -15.31 -4.95 -4.75
C THR A 54 -14.00 -4.16 -4.70
N LEU A 55 -13.08 -4.57 -3.82
CA LEU A 55 -11.76 -3.93 -3.74
C LEU A 55 -11.01 -4.05 -5.08
N GLY A 56 -11.09 -5.19 -5.77
CA GLY A 56 -10.52 -5.34 -7.11
C GLY A 56 -11.10 -4.39 -8.16
N ALA A 57 -12.42 -4.19 -8.16
CA ALA A 57 -13.05 -3.19 -9.03
C ALA A 57 -12.53 -1.77 -8.73
N LEU A 58 -12.42 -1.40 -7.44
CA LEU A 58 -11.87 -0.10 -7.01
C LEU A 58 -10.39 0.06 -7.40
N ARG A 59 -9.57 -0.99 -7.32
CA ARG A 59 -8.17 -0.97 -7.81
C ARG A 59 -8.11 -0.70 -9.32
N ASN A 60 -8.95 -1.37 -10.11
CA ASN A 60 -8.99 -1.16 -11.57
C ASN A 60 -9.38 0.28 -11.92
N LEU A 61 -10.41 0.84 -11.28
CA LEU A 61 -10.79 2.25 -11.46
C LEU A 61 -9.67 3.21 -11.03
N SER A 62 -8.90 2.87 -9.99
CA SER A 62 -7.75 3.67 -9.55
C SER A 62 -6.63 3.69 -10.60
N VAL A 63 -6.32 2.52 -11.18
CA VAL A 63 -5.33 2.39 -12.26
C VAL A 63 -5.79 3.14 -13.51
N GLU A 64 -7.06 3.01 -13.90
CA GLU A 64 -7.63 3.71 -15.06
C GLU A 64 -7.56 5.22 -14.90
N ALA A 65 -7.91 5.73 -13.72
CA ALA A 65 -7.84 7.14 -13.43
C ALA A 65 -6.37 7.65 -13.44
N SER A 66 -5.40 6.85 -13.01
CA SER A 66 -3.99 7.28 -12.91
C SER A 66 -3.38 7.69 -14.27
N ARG A 67 -2.51 8.71 -14.23
CA ARG A 67 -1.81 9.31 -15.38
C ARG A 67 -0.31 9.05 -15.36
N GLY A 68 0.24 8.63 -14.22
CA GLY A 68 1.65 8.29 -14.06
C GLY A 68 2.09 7.12 -14.94
N HIS A 69 3.39 7.11 -15.30
CA HIS A 69 3.99 5.96 -15.99
C HIS A 69 4.07 4.73 -15.07
N TYR A 70 4.34 4.96 -13.78
CA TYR A 70 4.25 3.95 -12.74
C TYR A 70 2.99 4.17 -11.89
N VAL A 71 2.44 3.08 -11.36
CA VAL A 71 1.43 3.08 -10.30
C VAL A 71 1.99 2.41 -9.06
N ALA A 72 1.55 2.88 -7.90
CA ALA A 72 1.87 2.30 -6.61
C ALA A 72 0.58 2.00 -5.86
N GLN A 73 0.46 0.80 -5.30
CA GLN A 73 -0.59 0.50 -4.34
C GLN A 73 -0.34 1.29 -3.06
N TRP A 74 -1.38 1.96 -2.55
CA TRP A 74 -1.27 2.93 -1.47
C TRP A 74 -2.48 2.82 -0.52
N ASP A 75 -2.37 1.91 0.44
CA ASP A 75 -3.44 1.67 1.40
C ASP A 75 -3.42 2.76 2.49
N ASP A 76 -4.61 3.26 2.85
CA ASP A 76 -4.75 4.45 3.67
C ASP A 76 -4.49 4.18 5.16
N ASP A 77 -4.60 2.92 5.56
CA ASP A 77 -4.40 2.41 6.91
C ASP A 77 -2.98 1.87 7.18
N ASP A 78 -2.08 2.01 6.21
CA ASP A 78 -0.65 1.72 6.34
C ASP A 78 0.20 3.00 6.48
N TRP A 79 1.51 2.82 6.67
CA TRP A 79 2.51 3.89 6.59
C TRP A 79 3.54 3.57 5.51
N HIS A 80 3.92 4.61 4.75
CA HIS A 80 4.80 4.49 3.59
C HIS A 80 6.02 5.38 3.76
N GLY A 81 7.21 4.80 3.66
CA GLY A 81 8.47 5.51 3.87
C GLY A 81 8.76 6.56 2.78
N PRO A 82 9.44 7.67 3.11
CA PRO A 82 9.63 8.81 2.21
C PRO A 82 10.40 8.48 0.92
N THR A 83 11.21 7.42 0.93
CA THR A 83 11.98 6.98 -0.23
C THR A 83 11.33 5.82 -0.98
N ARG A 84 10.13 5.35 -0.57
CA ARG A 84 9.48 4.13 -1.10
C ARG A 84 9.40 4.14 -2.61
N LEU A 85 8.81 5.18 -3.19
CA LEU A 85 8.65 5.28 -4.64
C LEU A 85 10.00 5.27 -5.36
N ALA A 86 10.97 6.04 -4.86
CA ALA A 86 12.30 6.16 -5.47
C ALA A 86 13.07 4.82 -5.44
N GLU A 87 13.07 4.13 -4.30
CA GLU A 87 13.76 2.85 -4.13
C GLU A 87 13.11 1.74 -4.96
N GLN A 88 11.77 1.61 -4.95
CA GLN A 88 11.10 0.58 -5.73
C GLN A 88 11.22 0.83 -7.24
N ILE A 89 11.06 2.07 -7.72
CA ILE A 89 11.27 2.41 -9.14
C ILE A 89 12.74 2.21 -9.53
N GLY A 90 13.69 2.53 -8.65
CA GLY A 90 15.10 2.25 -8.84
C GLY A 90 15.36 0.74 -9.03
N ALA A 91 14.75 -0.10 -8.19
CA ALA A 91 14.86 -1.55 -8.29
C ALA A 91 14.27 -2.10 -9.60
N ILE A 92 13.12 -1.58 -10.06
CA ILE A 92 12.52 -1.92 -11.37
C ILE A 92 13.53 -1.68 -12.49
N ARG A 93 14.10 -0.47 -12.54
CA ARG A 93 15.06 -0.05 -13.58
C ARG A 93 16.35 -0.87 -13.53
N ALA A 94 16.95 -1.03 -12.35
CA ALA A 94 18.20 -1.75 -12.16
C ALA A 94 18.10 -3.22 -12.59
N ASN A 95 16.94 -3.86 -12.35
CA ASN A 95 16.71 -5.26 -12.67
C ASN A 95 16.05 -5.49 -14.04
N ARG A 96 15.79 -4.41 -14.80
CA ARG A 96 15.06 -4.46 -16.09
C ARG A 96 13.74 -5.24 -15.97
N LYS A 97 13.02 -4.98 -14.88
CA LYS A 97 11.69 -5.54 -14.59
C LYS A 97 10.62 -4.49 -14.88
N LEU A 98 9.36 -4.88 -14.74
CA LEU A 98 8.20 -3.99 -14.95
C LEU A 98 7.48 -3.69 -13.65
N ALA A 99 7.71 -4.48 -12.59
CA ALA A 99 7.09 -4.31 -11.30
C ALA A 99 8.04 -4.67 -10.16
N CYS A 100 7.81 -4.07 -8.99
CA CYS A 100 8.52 -4.30 -7.74
C CYS A 100 7.53 -4.45 -6.59
N VAL A 101 7.83 -5.37 -5.69
CA VAL A 101 7.19 -5.50 -4.36
C VAL A 101 8.28 -5.53 -3.30
N LEU A 102 7.93 -5.18 -2.07
CA LEU A 102 8.81 -5.42 -0.94
C LEU A 102 8.81 -6.90 -0.57
N SER A 103 9.99 -7.42 -0.23
CA SER A 103 10.17 -8.82 0.18
C SER A 103 9.89 -9.03 1.66
N ARG A 104 9.91 -7.95 2.46
CA ARG A 104 9.55 -7.92 3.88
C ARG A 104 8.92 -6.58 4.22
N TRP A 105 8.07 -6.57 5.25
CA TRP A 105 7.47 -5.39 5.87
C TRP A 105 7.83 -5.30 7.34
N VAL A 106 7.73 -4.10 7.89
CA VAL A 106 7.47 -3.95 9.32
C VAL A 106 5.97 -4.19 9.56
N LEU A 107 5.63 -5.04 10.51
CA LEU A 107 4.27 -5.26 10.98
C LEU A 107 4.11 -4.55 12.32
N TYR A 108 3.10 -3.70 12.48
CA TYR A 108 2.80 -3.06 13.75
C TYR A 108 1.40 -3.40 14.24
N ASP A 109 1.33 -4.05 15.39
CA ASP A 109 0.09 -4.34 16.09
C ASP A 109 -0.27 -3.16 16.98
N GLN A 110 -1.18 -2.30 16.52
CA GLN A 110 -1.61 -1.13 17.29
C GLN A 110 -2.43 -1.51 18.52
N VAL A 111 -3.00 -2.71 18.58
CA VAL A 111 -3.78 -3.21 19.72
C VAL A 111 -2.84 -3.62 20.85
N THR A 112 -1.82 -4.42 20.56
CA THR A 112 -0.86 -4.89 21.58
C THR A 112 0.38 -4.01 21.71
N LYS A 113 0.55 -3.01 20.83
CA LYS A 113 1.72 -2.13 20.75
C LYS A 113 3.04 -2.87 20.46
N ALA A 114 2.96 -4.01 19.78
CA ALA A 114 4.11 -4.83 19.40
C ALA A 114 4.47 -4.62 17.92
N ALA A 115 5.76 -4.66 17.59
CA ALA A 115 6.24 -4.58 16.22
C ALA A 115 7.06 -5.82 15.85
N PHE A 116 6.99 -6.19 14.57
CA PHE A 116 7.64 -7.38 14.04
C PHE A 116 8.24 -7.08 12.66
N LEU A 117 9.33 -7.76 12.33
CA LEU A 117 9.77 -7.91 10.95
C LEU A 117 9.07 -9.12 10.35
N SER A 118 8.42 -8.95 9.21
CA SER A 118 7.70 -10.03 8.56
C SER A 118 8.63 -11.13 8.03
N GLY A 119 8.06 -12.30 7.74
CA GLY A 119 8.74 -13.30 6.91
C GLY A 119 8.95 -12.82 5.47
N THR A 120 9.89 -13.45 4.77
CA THR A 120 10.23 -13.11 3.38
C THR A 120 9.22 -13.69 2.40
N ARG A 121 8.51 -12.84 1.66
CA ARG A 121 7.62 -13.21 0.55
C ARG A 121 7.35 -11.97 -0.33
N PRO A 122 6.84 -12.12 -1.57
CA PRO A 122 6.40 -10.95 -2.33
C PRO A 122 5.15 -10.34 -1.67
N TRP A 123 5.29 -9.21 -0.99
CA TRP A 123 4.17 -8.58 -0.29
C TRP A 123 3.34 -7.69 -1.21
N GLU A 124 2.15 -8.17 -1.54
CA GLU A 124 1.26 -7.63 -2.56
C GLU A 124 0.82 -6.19 -2.33
N GLY A 125 0.53 -5.79 -1.09
CA GLY A 125 0.13 -4.42 -0.75
C GLY A 125 1.17 -3.35 -1.06
N SER A 126 2.40 -3.74 -1.41
CA SER A 126 3.51 -2.83 -1.68
C SER A 126 3.83 -2.68 -3.16
N LEU A 127 2.99 -3.21 -4.06
CA LEU A 127 3.21 -3.16 -5.50
C LEU A 127 3.53 -1.75 -6.01
N VAL A 128 4.62 -1.65 -6.78
CA VAL A 128 4.91 -0.54 -7.70
C VAL A 128 5.15 -1.15 -9.07
N ALA A 129 4.48 -0.66 -10.11
CA ALA A 129 4.59 -1.24 -11.45
C ALA A 129 4.44 -0.21 -12.56
N GLU A 130 4.98 -0.50 -13.74
CA GLU A 130 4.60 0.22 -14.95
C GLU A 130 3.10 0.05 -15.18
N ARG A 131 2.37 1.15 -15.25
CA ARG A 131 0.89 1.20 -15.23
C ARG A 131 0.26 0.25 -16.24
N ASN A 132 0.76 0.28 -17.48
CA ASN A 132 0.21 -0.50 -18.60
C ASN A 132 0.52 -2.01 -18.51
N THR A 133 1.28 -2.44 -17.51
CA THR A 133 1.69 -3.84 -17.35
C THR A 133 0.93 -4.55 -16.25
N VAL A 134 0.18 -3.81 -15.43
CA VAL A 134 -0.63 -4.32 -14.32
C VAL A 134 -1.80 -5.14 -14.89
N PRO A 135 -1.87 -6.46 -14.61
CA PRO A 135 -3.06 -7.24 -14.91
C PRO A 135 -4.30 -6.64 -14.26
N LEU A 136 -5.46 -6.85 -14.87
CA LEU A 136 -6.73 -6.50 -14.21
C LEU A 136 -6.83 -7.24 -12.88
N TYR A 137 -7.17 -6.49 -11.83
CA TYR A 137 -7.53 -7.08 -10.56
C TYR A 137 -8.84 -7.85 -10.73
N PRO A 138 -8.95 -9.11 -10.28
CA PRO A 138 -10.20 -9.85 -10.33
C PRO A 138 -11.25 -9.17 -9.45
N ASP A 139 -12.53 -9.34 -9.79
CA ASP A 139 -13.67 -8.76 -9.06
C ASP A 139 -13.89 -9.52 -7.72
N LEU A 140 -12.97 -9.30 -6.78
CA LEU A 140 -12.92 -9.94 -5.47
C LEU A 140 -12.87 -8.88 -4.37
N PRO A 141 -13.56 -9.12 -3.24
CA PRO A 141 -13.54 -8.19 -2.11
C PRO A 141 -12.23 -8.25 -1.32
N ARG A 142 -11.45 -9.33 -1.46
CA ARG A 142 -10.16 -9.58 -0.79
C ARG A 142 -9.30 -10.52 -1.62
N GLY A 143 -7.97 -10.35 -1.55
CA GLY A 143 -6.99 -11.23 -2.22
C GLY A 143 -6.86 -11.01 -3.72
N GLU A 144 -7.45 -9.93 -4.23
CA GLU A 144 -7.38 -9.49 -5.62
C GLU A 144 -5.95 -9.16 -6.07
N ASP A 145 -5.16 -8.57 -5.18
CA ASP A 145 -3.77 -8.19 -5.37
C ASP A 145 -2.84 -9.42 -5.41
N SER A 146 -3.14 -10.46 -4.64
CA SER A 146 -2.42 -11.75 -4.68
C SER A 146 -2.46 -12.36 -6.08
N CYS A 147 -3.60 -12.29 -6.79
CA CYS A 147 -3.71 -12.77 -8.16
C CYS A 147 -2.82 -11.98 -9.13
N VAL A 148 -2.76 -10.66 -8.95
CA VAL A 148 -1.91 -9.76 -9.77
C VAL A 148 -0.43 -10.08 -9.56
N ILE A 149 0.01 -10.23 -8.31
CA ILE A 149 1.39 -10.57 -7.97
C ILE A 149 1.79 -11.93 -8.52
N GLU A 150 0.96 -12.96 -8.35
CA GLU A 150 1.27 -14.30 -8.87
C GLU A 150 1.40 -14.28 -10.39
N ARG A 151 0.50 -13.55 -11.07
CA ARG A 151 0.59 -13.39 -12.53
C ARG A 151 1.88 -12.70 -12.95
N MET A 152 2.18 -11.53 -12.39
CA MET A 152 3.40 -10.78 -12.72
C MET A 152 4.68 -11.59 -12.40
N ARG A 153 4.68 -12.36 -11.31
CA ARG A 153 5.78 -13.25 -10.95
C ARG A 153 5.95 -14.37 -11.98
N SER A 154 4.86 -15.06 -12.35
CA SER A 154 4.88 -16.16 -13.34
C SER A 154 5.36 -15.71 -14.73
N GLU A 155 5.09 -14.45 -15.09
CA GLU A 155 5.55 -13.84 -16.34
C GLU A 155 6.96 -13.24 -16.24
N GLY A 156 7.64 -13.39 -15.09
CA GLY A 156 8.99 -12.88 -14.88
C GLY A 156 9.09 -11.36 -14.83
N LYS A 157 7.99 -10.64 -14.60
CA LYS A 157 7.89 -9.17 -14.59
C LYS A 157 8.25 -8.52 -13.25
N LEU A 158 8.28 -9.31 -12.18
CA LEU A 158 8.37 -8.83 -10.80
C LEU A 158 9.80 -8.95 -10.24
N VAL A 159 10.27 -7.91 -9.56
CA VAL A 159 11.45 -7.95 -8.65
C VAL A 159 10.98 -7.82 -7.20
N GLY A 160 11.63 -8.54 -6.27
CA GLY A 160 11.48 -8.32 -4.84
C GLY A 160 12.59 -7.41 -4.31
N LEU A 161 12.22 -6.36 -3.58
CA LEU A 161 13.16 -5.46 -2.90
C LEU A 161 13.10 -5.69 -1.40
N ASP A 162 14.23 -6.01 -0.78
CA ASP A 162 14.31 -6.22 0.67
C ASP A 162 14.66 -4.93 1.43
N SER A 163 13.70 -4.01 1.49
CA SER A 163 13.80 -2.72 2.19
C SER A 163 12.60 -2.54 3.14
N PRO A 164 12.54 -3.27 4.28
CA PRO A 164 11.36 -3.28 5.15
C PRO A 164 11.04 -1.93 5.79
N HIS A 165 12.01 -1.01 5.89
CA HIS A 165 11.81 0.36 6.39
C HIS A 165 10.92 1.22 5.48
N LEU A 166 10.59 0.76 4.27
CA LEU A 166 9.75 1.48 3.32
C LEU A 166 8.24 1.32 3.58
N HIS A 167 7.83 0.39 4.45
CA HIS A 167 6.43 0.07 4.66
C HIS A 167 6.17 -0.48 6.06
N VAL A 168 5.20 0.11 6.75
CA VAL A 168 4.65 -0.44 7.99
C VAL A 168 3.20 -0.84 7.72
N TYR A 169 2.94 -2.14 7.76
CA TYR A 169 1.59 -2.69 7.74
C TYR A 169 0.99 -2.63 9.15
N ILE A 170 -0.16 -1.98 9.32
CA ILE A 170 -0.67 -1.63 10.65
C ILE A 170 -1.98 -2.37 10.94
N TYR A 171 -1.94 -3.24 11.94
CA TYR A 171 -3.15 -3.85 12.47
C TYR A 171 -3.79 -2.96 13.52
N HIS A 172 -4.94 -2.36 13.18
CA HIS A 172 -5.71 -1.49 14.05
C HIS A 172 -6.99 -2.14 14.61
N GLY A 173 -7.33 -3.34 14.14
CA GLY A 173 -8.45 -4.13 14.64
C GLY A 173 -9.71 -4.09 13.77
N ALA A 174 -9.78 -3.19 12.79
CA ALA A 174 -10.86 -3.08 11.81
C ALA A 174 -10.36 -3.25 10.36
N ASN A 175 -9.18 -3.87 10.17
CA ASN A 175 -8.59 -4.10 8.85
C ASN A 175 -9.45 -5.06 8.00
N THR A 176 -9.23 -5.06 6.69
CA THR A 176 -9.81 -6.05 5.75
C THR A 176 -9.52 -7.49 6.16
N TRP A 177 -8.34 -7.75 6.74
CA TRP A 177 -7.95 -9.03 7.32
C TRP A 177 -8.02 -9.00 8.84
N GLU A 178 -8.79 -9.92 9.41
CA GLU A 178 -9.03 -10.00 10.86
C GLU A 178 -7.82 -10.57 11.64
N ARG A 179 -7.88 -10.50 12.98
CA ARG A 179 -6.86 -11.03 13.90
C ARG A 179 -6.43 -12.46 13.57
N SER A 180 -7.39 -13.31 13.22
CA SER A 180 -7.14 -14.72 12.93
C SER A 180 -6.21 -14.92 11.74
N HIS A 181 -6.28 -14.02 10.74
CA HIS A 181 -5.36 -14.01 9.60
C HIS A 181 -3.94 -13.68 10.06
N TRP A 182 -3.76 -12.66 10.90
CA TRP A 182 -2.46 -12.31 11.48
C TRP A 182 -1.82 -13.46 12.24
N GLN A 183 -2.58 -14.10 13.13
CA GLN A 183 -2.09 -15.18 13.98
C GLN A 183 -1.70 -16.44 13.20
N LYS A 184 -2.38 -16.70 12.07
CA LYS A 184 -2.16 -17.90 11.26
C LYS A 184 -1.13 -17.70 10.15
N ASN A 185 -1.13 -16.53 9.52
CA ASN A 185 -0.44 -16.31 8.23
C ASN A 185 0.72 -15.31 8.29
N LEU A 186 0.78 -14.43 9.31
CA LEU A 186 1.86 -13.45 9.44
C LEU A 186 2.78 -13.74 10.62
N LEU A 187 2.24 -13.72 11.84
CA LEU A 187 3.03 -13.81 13.07
C LEU A 187 3.87 -15.08 13.21
N PRO A 188 3.44 -16.28 12.76
CA PRO A 188 4.28 -17.48 12.84
C PRO A 188 5.58 -17.39 12.03
N PHE A 189 5.65 -16.49 11.05
CA PHE A 189 6.80 -16.29 10.18
C PHE A 189 7.54 -14.98 10.47
N ALA A 190 7.05 -14.20 11.45
CA ALA A 190 7.58 -12.89 11.80
C ALA A 190 8.55 -12.98 12.98
N GLN A 191 9.50 -12.05 13.03
CA GLN A 191 10.44 -11.91 14.13
C GLN A 191 10.10 -10.64 14.93
N PRO A 192 9.93 -10.72 16.26
CA PRO A 192 9.71 -9.53 17.07
C PRO A 192 10.85 -8.53 16.92
N LEU A 193 10.51 -7.24 16.80
CA LEU A 193 11.49 -6.17 16.84
C LEU A 193 11.95 -5.90 18.28
N THR A 194 13.10 -5.26 18.41
CA THR A 194 13.58 -4.80 19.73
C THR A 194 12.62 -3.75 20.31
N PRO A 195 12.64 -3.53 21.64
CA PRO A 195 11.88 -2.43 22.25
C PRO A 195 12.22 -1.06 21.64
N GLU A 196 13.50 -0.80 21.36
CA GLU A 196 13.95 0.44 20.73
C GLU A 196 13.37 0.62 19.33
N ASP A 197 13.45 -0.42 18.49
CA ASP A 197 12.89 -0.35 17.13
C ASP A 197 11.37 -0.27 17.14
N THR A 198 10.71 -0.89 18.13
CA THR A 198 9.26 -0.75 18.32
C THR A 198 8.88 0.69 18.65
N GLU A 199 9.65 1.39 19.49
CA GLU A 199 9.42 2.82 19.76
C GLU A 199 9.69 3.70 18.53
N ARG A 200 10.69 3.36 17.71
CA ARG A 200 10.91 4.02 16.41
C ARG A 200 9.72 3.84 15.48
N VAL A 201 9.17 2.63 15.37
CA VAL A 201 7.98 2.38 14.56
C VAL A 201 6.80 3.20 15.07
N LYS A 202 6.59 3.27 16.39
CA LYS A 202 5.54 4.12 16.98
C LYS A 202 5.71 5.56 16.57
N SER A 203 6.90 6.15 16.69
CA SER A 203 7.12 7.57 16.41
C SER A 203 6.79 7.95 14.96
N LEU A 204 6.94 7.03 14.00
CA LEU A 204 6.54 7.24 12.61
C LEU A 204 5.02 7.42 12.42
N LEU A 205 4.21 6.80 13.30
CA LEU A 205 2.75 6.75 13.16
C LEU A 205 2.01 7.92 13.83
N TRP A 206 2.72 8.70 14.66
CA TRP A 206 2.18 9.86 15.36
C TRP A 206 2.58 11.20 14.72
N LEU A 207 3.23 11.17 13.54
CA LEU A 207 3.50 12.31 12.65
C LEU A 207 2.29 12.58 11.74
#